data_AF-A0AAW7AF75-F1
#
_entry.id   AF-A0AAW7AF75-F1
#
_cell.length_a   1.000
_cell.length_b   1.000
_cell.length_c   1.000
_cell.angle_alpha   90.00
_cell.angle_beta   90.00
_cell.angle_gamma   90.00
#
_symmetry.space_group_name_H-M   'P 1'
#
loop_
_entity.id
_entity.type
_entity.pdbx_description
1 polymer ?
#
loop_
_entity_poly.entity_id
_entity_poly.type
_entity_poly.pdbx_seq_one_letter_code
_entity_poly.pdbx_strand_id
1 'polypeptide(L)'
;MEYLEEAYNRLILSCNRDRARATCLNNWSKFIRRRDNNTCVICGGLESVSAHHIVRKSLIPQAQYLPGNGITLCKDCHKEVHQGFNGKPDTSLPMDTQGGEKIEVIAYLFGVLRNSSNGRESKYYALSPDVLRMFKHFQGYDIREEFTGNDVCKAHLIWQGAPRQVINAILCANGF
;
A
#
# COMPACT_ATOMS: atom_id res chain seq x y z
N MET A 1 -23.13 -0.07 7.04
CA MET A 1 -22.70 0.12 5.64
C MET A 1 -22.80 1.57 5.21
N GLU A 2 -23.92 2.26 5.48
CA GLU A 2 -24.14 3.68 5.15
C GLU A 2 -23.01 4.63 5.59
N TYR A 3 -22.55 4.54 6.85
CA TYR A 3 -21.45 5.38 7.34
C TYR A 3 -20.08 5.16 6.67
N LEU A 4 -19.84 3.98 6.08
CA LEU A 4 -18.59 3.70 5.36
C LEU A 4 -18.65 4.32 3.96
N GLU A 5 -19.78 4.16 3.29
CA GLU A 5 -20.07 4.78 2.00
C GLU A 5 -19.94 6.31 2.07
N GLU A 6 -20.51 6.93 3.11
CA GLU A 6 -20.36 8.38 3.32
C GLU A 6 -18.91 8.81 3.53
N ALA A 7 -18.11 8.03 4.27
CA ALA A 7 -16.71 8.34 4.50
C ALA A 7 -15.91 8.23 3.20
N TYR A 8 -16.21 7.22 2.38
CA TYR A 8 -15.64 7.04 1.05
C TYR A 8 -15.99 8.22 0.13
N ASN A 9 -17.27 8.58 0.05
CA ASN A 9 -17.72 9.70 -0.78
C ASN A 9 -17.09 11.04 -0.34
N ARG A 10 -16.93 11.26 0.97
CA ARG A 10 -16.20 12.43 1.49
C ARG A 10 -14.74 12.46 1.06
N LEU A 11 -14.06 11.31 1.07
CA LEU A 11 -12.69 11.20 0.56
C LEU A 11 -12.63 11.59 -0.92
N ILE A 12 -13.42 10.94 -1.77
CA ILE A 12 -13.42 11.18 -3.22
C ILE A 12 -13.74 12.64 -3.55
N LEU A 13 -14.77 13.22 -2.94
CA LEU A 13 -15.13 14.62 -3.15
C LEU A 13 -14.01 15.59 -2.72
N SER A 14 -13.28 15.27 -1.65
CA SER A 14 -12.16 16.13 -1.22
C SER A 14 -10.97 16.08 -2.18
N CYS A 15 -10.68 14.91 -2.74
CA CYS A 15 -9.62 14.74 -3.74
C CYS A 15 -9.97 15.39 -5.08
N ASN A 16 -11.24 15.30 -5.52
CA ASN A 16 -11.66 15.82 -6.83
C ASN A 16 -11.86 17.34 -6.88
N ARG A 17 -11.99 18.00 -5.73
CA ARG A 17 -12.21 19.46 -5.63
C ARG A 17 -10.93 20.22 -5.27
N ASP A 18 -9.76 19.63 -5.50
CA ASP A 18 -8.44 20.17 -5.19
C ASP A 18 -8.37 20.83 -3.80
N ARG A 19 -9.02 20.19 -2.81
CA ARG A 19 -8.98 20.69 -1.43
C ARG A 19 -7.54 20.64 -0.93
N ALA A 20 -7.26 21.46 0.09
CA ALA A 20 -5.96 21.47 0.75
C ALA A 20 -5.51 20.04 1.09
N ARG A 21 -4.23 19.74 0.82
CA ARG A 21 -3.60 18.42 1.06
C ARG A 21 -3.92 17.85 2.44
N ALA A 22 -3.93 18.69 3.48
CA ALA A 22 -4.26 18.31 4.85
C ALA A 22 -5.69 17.77 4.99
N THR A 23 -6.66 18.37 4.28
CA THR A 23 -8.05 17.93 4.25
C THR A 23 -8.19 16.56 3.61
N CYS A 24 -7.55 16.35 2.45
CA CYS A 24 -7.56 15.06 1.75
C CYS A 24 -6.92 13.97 2.60
N LEU A 25 -5.77 14.25 3.23
CA LEU A 25 -5.10 13.33 4.14
C LEU A 25 -5.95 12.97 5.36
N ASN A 26 -6.65 13.95 5.96
CA ASN A 26 -7.53 13.71 7.10
C ASN A 26 -8.71 12.82 6.72
N ASN A 27 -9.38 13.12 5.61
CA ASN A 27 -10.49 12.31 5.12
C ASN A 27 -10.05 10.90 4.74
N TRP A 28 -8.89 10.77 4.09
CA TRP A 28 -8.29 9.48 3.78
C TRP A 28 -8.02 8.67 5.06
N SER A 29 -7.35 9.26 6.05
CA SER A 29 -7.04 8.59 7.32
C SER A 29 -8.31 8.17 8.08
N LYS A 30 -9.35 9.02 8.10
CA LYS A 30 -10.65 8.69 8.67
C LYS A 30 -11.33 7.54 7.95
N PHE A 31 -11.31 7.55 6.61
CA PHE A 31 -11.88 6.49 5.79
C PHE A 31 -11.17 5.15 6.04
N ILE A 32 -9.83 5.12 6.01
CA ILE A 32 -9.05 3.88 6.24
C ILE A 32 -9.36 3.28 7.62
N ARG A 33 -9.34 4.10 8.68
CA ARG A 33 -9.72 3.63 10.02
C ARG A 33 -11.15 3.13 10.08
N ARG A 34 -12.10 3.83 9.45
CA ARG A 34 -13.51 3.42 9.43
C ARG A 34 -13.70 2.11 8.67
N ARG A 35 -13.02 1.93 7.52
CA ARG A 35 -13.02 0.68 6.75
C ARG A 35 -12.51 -0.47 7.61
N ASP A 36 -11.46 -0.24 8.37
CA ASP A 36 -10.84 -1.25 9.23
C ASP A 36 -11.48 -1.32 10.64
N ASN A 37 -12.70 -0.80 10.81
CA ASN A 37 -13.47 -0.82 12.06
C ASN A 37 -12.76 -0.16 13.27
N ASN A 38 -11.83 0.77 13.03
CA ASN A 38 -10.94 1.36 14.04
C ASN A 38 -10.14 0.30 14.80
N THR A 39 -9.73 -0.75 14.10
CA THR A 39 -8.96 -1.86 14.65
C THR A 39 -7.65 -2.00 13.90
N CYS A 40 -6.57 -2.31 14.62
CA CYS A 40 -5.31 -2.69 14.01
C CYS A 40 -5.52 -3.94 13.16
N VAL A 41 -5.21 -3.84 11.87
CA VAL A 41 -5.41 -4.94 10.92
C VAL A 41 -4.40 -6.08 11.13
N ILE A 42 -3.26 -5.81 11.77
CA ILE A 42 -2.24 -6.82 12.09
C ILE A 42 -2.62 -7.63 13.33
N CYS A 43 -2.90 -6.96 14.46
CA CYS A 43 -3.02 -7.62 15.76
C CYS A 43 -4.41 -7.58 16.39
N GLY A 44 -5.38 -6.87 15.80
CA GLY A 44 -6.72 -6.72 16.37
C GLY A 44 -6.84 -5.70 17.50
N GLY A 45 -5.76 -5.02 17.88
CA GLY A 45 -5.78 -3.99 18.95
C GLY A 45 -6.61 -2.76 18.58
N LEU A 46 -7.25 -2.15 19.58
CA LEU A 46 -8.15 -0.98 19.42
C LEU A 46 -7.50 0.34 19.86
N GLU A 47 -6.46 0.27 20.69
CA GLU A 47 -5.85 1.43 21.32
C GLU A 47 -4.94 2.20 20.35
N SER A 48 -5.11 3.54 20.32
CA SER A 48 -4.24 4.47 19.59
C SER A 48 -4.01 4.10 18.11
N VAL A 49 -5.08 3.77 17.39
CA VAL A 49 -4.99 3.38 15.98
C VAL A 49 -4.88 4.56 15.01
N SER A 50 -4.08 4.38 13.96
CA SER A 50 -3.82 5.37 12.91
C SER A 50 -3.75 4.70 11.54
N ALA A 51 -4.14 5.44 10.49
CA ALA A 51 -3.91 5.00 9.12
C ALA A 51 -2.42 5.09 8.78
N HIS A 52 -1.90 4.04 8.18
CA HIS A 52 -0.55 3.90 7.66
C HIS A 52 -0.60 3.76 6.14
N HIS A 53 0.35 4.39 5.46
CA HIS A 53 0.54 4.23 4.01
C HIS A 53 1.36 2.96 3.76
N ILE A 54 0.80 1.99 3.02
CA ILE A 54 1.54 0.75 2.71
C ILE A 54 2.75 1.05 1.81
N VAL A 55 2.54 1.83 0.75
CA VAL A 55 3.60 2.38 -0.10
C VAL A 55 3.74 3.87 0.18
N ARG A 56 4.99 4.31 0.40
CA ARG A 56 5.27 5.70 0.78
C ARG A 56 4.79 6.67 -0.29
N LYS A 57 4.11 7.73 0.15
CA LYS A 57 3.70 8.87 -0.70
C LYS A 57 4.87 9.63 -1.36
N SER A 58 6.09 9.47 -0.84
CA SER A 58 7.31 10.00 -1.45
C SER A 58 7.78 9.17 -2.64
N LEU A 59 7.50 7.86 -2.63
CA LEU A 59 7.85 6.96 -3.73
C LEU A 59 6.79 7.02 -4.83
N ILE A 60 5.51 6.97 -4.45
CA ILE A 60 4.39 7.03 -5.41
C ILE A 60 3.34 8.04 -4.93
N PRO A 61 3.52 9.34 -5.24
CA PRO A 61 2.56 10.39 -4.87
C PRO A 61 1.12 10.11 -5.36
N GLN A 62 0.98 9.46 -6.51
CA GLN A 62 -0.31 9.08 -7.12
C GLN A 62 -1.09 8.08 -6.25
N ALA A 63 -0.41 7.31 -5.39
CA ALA A 63 -1.04 6.33 -4.52
C ALA A 63 -1.50 6.90 -3.17
N GLN A 64 -1.16 8.15 -2.86
CA GLN A 64 -1.28 8.71 -1.50
C GLN A 64 -2.70 8.66 -0.90
N TYR A 65 -3.73 8.82 -1.74
CA TYR A 65 -5.12 8.85 -1.31
C TYR A 65 -5.92 7.61 -1.73
N LEU A 66 -5.26 6.65 -2.38
CA LEU A 66 -5.95 5.44 -2.83
C LEU A 66 -6.35 4.59 -1.61
N PRO A 67 -7.60 4.09 -1.57
CA PRO A 67 -8.07 3.20 -0.51
C PRO A 67 -7.16 1.99 -0.28
N GLY A 68 -6.70 1.37 -1.37
CA GLY A 68 -5.83 0.19 -1.32
C GLY A 68 -4.43 0.47 -0.77
N ASN A 69 -3.99 1.74 -0.73
CA ASN A 69 -2.67 2.11 -0.19
C ASN A 69 -2.70 2.47 1.31
N GLY A 70 -3.82 2.23 1.99
CA GLY A 70 -3.97 2.50 3.42
C GLY A 70 -4.30 1.25 4.22
N ILE A 71 -3.76 1.17 5.43
CA ILE A 71 -4.06 0.14 6.43
C ILE A 71 -4.09 0.75 7.83
N THR A 72 -5.00 0.31 8.69
CA THR A 72 -5.07 0.79 10.08
C THR A 72 -4.16 -0.03 10.98
N LEU A 73 -3.27 0.65 11.71
CA LEU A 73 -2.33 0.04 12.65
C LEU A 73 -2.43 0.71 14.03
N CYS A 74 -2.27 -0.08 15.10
CA CYS A 74 -2.03 0.45 16.45
C CYS A 74 -0.63 1.06 16.54
N LYS A 75 -0.38 1.81 17.61
CA LYS A 75 0.92 2.48 17.85
C LYS A 75 2.12 1.52 17.74
N ASP A 76 2.03 0.32 18.31
CA ASP A 76 3.15 -0.62 18.37
C ASP A 76 3.45 -1.22 16.99
N CYS A 77 2.45 -1.80 16.32
CA CYS A 77 2.61 -2.30 14.95
C CYS A 77 3.02 -1.18 13.98
N HIS A 78 2.52 0.04 14.16
CA HIS A 78 2.90 1.19 13.34
C HIS A 78 4.39 1.57 13.55
N LYS A 79 4.89 1.46 14.78
CA LYS A 79 6.31 1.68 15.07
C LYS A 79 7.18 0.58 14.46
N GLU A 80 6.74 -0.68 14.51
CA GLU A 80 7.47 -1.83 13.96
C GLU A 80 7.70 -1.72 12.46
N VAL A 81 6.66 -1.40 11.69
CA VAL A 81 6.80 -1.22 10.23
C VAL A 81 7.80 -0.10 9.88
N HIS A 82 7.95 0.89 10.76
CA HIS A 82 8.91 2.00 10.64
C HIS A 82 10.28 1.76 11.29
N GLN A 83 10.58 0.58 11.86
CA GLN A 83 11.92 0.29 12.41
C GLN A 83 13.01 0.43 11.33
N GLY A 84 14.26 0.72 11.69
CA GLY A 84 15.32 0.94 10.69
C GLY A 84 15.20 2.29 9.98
N PHE A 85 15.48 2.34 8.68
CA PHE A 85 15.46 3.61 7.93
C PHE A 85 14.04 4.16 7.77
N ASN A 86 13.80 5.33 8.36
CA ASN A 86 12.53 6.05 8.26
C ASN A 86 12.67 7.47 7.69
N GLY A 87 13.83 7.77 7.10
CA GLY A 87 14.10 9.05 6.45
C GLY A 87 13.47 9.16 5.06
N LYS A 88 13.71 10.29 4.40
CA LYS A 88 13.46 10.43 2.96
C LYS A 88 14.59 9.71 2.22
N PRO A 89 14.30 8.70 1.38
CA PRO A 89 15.35 8.02 0.62
C PRO A 89 15.93 8.97 -0.44
N ASP A 90 17.20 8.76 -0.77
CA ASP A 90 17.86 9.35 -1.93
C ASP A 90 17.31 8.69 -3.20
N THR A 91 16.58 9.48 -3.98
CA THR A 91 15.92 9.01 -5.20
C THR A 91 16.87 8.79 -6.38
N SER A 92 18.16 9.13 -6.23
CA SER A 92 19.19 8.84 -7.23
C SER A 92 19.76 7.42 -7.13
N LEU A 93 19.56 6.76 -5.99
CA LEU A 93 20.01 5.39 -5.75
C LEU A 93 18.95 4.38 -6.21
N PRO A 94 19.35 3.13 -6.51
CA PRO A 94 18.40 2.04 -6.71
C PRO A 94 17.42 1.92 -5.53
N MET A 95 16.19 1.49 -5.81
CA MET A 95 15.14 1.32 -4.79
C MET A 95 15.65 0.45 -3.63
N ASP A 96 15.34 0.86 -2.41
CA ASP A 96 15.72 0.20 -1.16
C ASP A 96 17.23 0.10 -0.84
N THR A 97 18.11 0.78 -1.59
CA THR A 97 19.57 0.83 -1.28
C THR A 97 19.86 1.28 0.16
N GLN A 98 19.00 2.13 0.73
CA GLN A 98 19.14 2.67 2.08
C GLN A 98 18.25 1.95 3.11
N GLY A 99 17.61 0.84 2.75
CA GLY A 99 16.64 0.13 3.60
C GLY A 99 15.35 0.91 3.86
N GLY A 100 15.04 1.89 2.99
CA GLY A 100 13.90 2.79 3.16
C GLY A 100 12.59 2.27 2.58
N GLU A 101 12.65 1.34 1.63
CA GLU A 101 11.50 0.74 0.97
C GLU A 101 11.54 -0.76 1.25
N LYS A 102 11.16 -1.15 2.47
CA LYS A 102 11.16 -2.55 2.89
C LYS A 102 10.14 -3.34 2.09
N ILE A 103 10.57 -3.88 0.94
CA ILE A 103 9.74 -4.66 0.01
C ILE A 103 8.98 -5.76 0.75
N GLU A 104 9.66 -6.45 1.66
CA GLU A 104 9.06 -7.49 2.50
C GLU A 104 7.91 -6.97 3.38
N VAL A 105 8.05 -5.76 3.96
CA VAL A 105 6.98 -5.12 4.73
C VAL A 105 5.83 -4.70 3.83
N ILE A 106 6.11 -4.16 2.64
CA ILE A 106 5.07 -3.81 1.66
C ILE A 106 4.26 -5.06 1.27
N ALA A 107 4.95 -6.14 0.90
CA ALA A 107 4.35 -7.42 0.54
C ALA A 107 3.52 -8.00 1.69
N TYR A 108 4.06 -7.96 2.91
CA TYR A 108 3.39 -8.38 4.13
C TYR A 108 2.10 -7.58 4.36
N LEU A 109 2.16 -6.24 4.36
CA LEU A 109 1.01 -5.38 4.62
C LEU A 109 -0.10 -5.56 3.58
N PHE A 110 0.24 -5.67 2.29
CA PHE A 110 -0.76 -6.02 1.27
C PHE A 110 -1.34 -7.43 1.47
N GLY A 111 -0.53 -8.39 1.93
CA GLY A 111 -0.98 -9.74 2.25
C GLY A 111 -1.96 -9.79 3.41
N VAL A 112 -1.69 -9.04 4.48
CA VAL A 112 -2.62 -8.90 5.61
C VAL A 112 -3.89 -8.16 5.15
N LEU A 113 -3.76 -7.04 4.43
CA LEU A 113 -4.91 -6.27 3.96
C LEU A 113 -5.81 -7.08 3.02
N ARG A 114 -5.22 -7.93 2.16
CA ARG A 114 -5.94 -8.87 1.29
C ARG A 114 -6.89 -9.74 2.10
N ASN A 115 -6.40 -10.34 3.18
CA ASN A 115 -7.19 -11.26 4.01
C ASN A 115 -8.40 -10.54 4.63
N SER A 116 -8.24 -9.25 4.97
CA SER A 116 -9.33 -8.39 5.46
C SER A 116 -10.29 -7.90 4.38
N SER A 117 -9.93 -8.02 3.10
CA SER A 117 -10.74 -7.54 1.96
C SER A 117 -11.77 -8.56 1.44
N ASN A 118 -11.69 -9.82 1.88
CA ASN A 118 -12.61 -10.88 1.44
C ASN A 118 -14.07 -10.55 1.78
N GLY A 119 -14.96 -10.66 0.78
CA GLY A 119 -16.39 -10.39 0.93
C GLY A 119 -16.78 -8.91 1.02
N ARG A 120 -15.84 -7.98 0.79
CA ARG A 120 -16.10 -6.52 0.80
C ARG A 120 -16.05 -5.92 -0.60
N GLU A 121 -16.70 -4.76 -0.77
CA GLU A 121 -16.68 -4.03 -2.04
C GLU A 121 -15.25 -3.66 -2.45
N SER A 122 -14.90 -3.94 -3.71
CA SER A 122 -13.57 -3.72 -4.26
C SER A 122 -13.12 -2.26 -4.18
N LYS A 123 -14.05 -1.29 -4.29
CA LYS A 123 -13.75 0.14 -4.28
C LYS A 123 -13.06 0.61 -3.00
N TYR A 124 -13.31 -0.03 -1.85
CA TYR A 124 -12.66 0.31 -0.57
C TYR A 124 -11.21 -0.18 -0.44
N TYR A 125 -10.76 -0.96 -1.42
CA TYR A 125 -9.41 -1.52 -1.52
C TYR A 125 -8.78 -1.16 -2.88
N ALA A 126 -9.37 -0.21 -3.61
CA ALA A 126 -8.94 0.12 -4.95
C ALA A 126 -7.53 0.71 -4.98
N LEU A 127 -6.76 0.28 -5.98
CA LEU A 127 -5.58 0.98 -6.49
C LEU A 127 -5.87 1.42 -7.93
N SER A 128 -5.10 2.35 -8.47
CA SER A 128 -5.25 2.72 -9.89
C SER A 128 -4.46 1.77 -10.78
N PRO A 129 -4.87 1.56 -12.05
CA PRO A 129 -4.07 0.82 -13.01
C PRO A 129 -2.65 1.35 -13.16
N ASP A 130 -2.46 2.68 -13.09
CA ASP A 130 -1.13 3.31 -13.12
C ASP A 130 -0.26 2.88 -11.95
N VAL A 131 -0.81 2.86 -10.73
CA VAL A 131 -0.06 2.43 -9.54
C VAL A 131 0.31 0.96 -9.64
N LEU A 132 -0.58 0.08 -10.10
CA LEU A 132 -0.26 -1.32 -10.33
C LEU A 132 0.82 -1.51 -11.41
N ARG A 133 0.80 -0.71 -12.49
CA ARG A 133 1.86 -0.71 -13.50
C ARG A 133 3.21 -0.26 -12.91
N MET A 134 3.22 0.74 -12.04
CA MET A 134 4.44 1.16 -11.35
C MET A 134 4.99 0.04 -10.44
N PHE A 135 4.12 -0.67 -9.70
CA PHE A 135 4.55 -1.82 -8.89
C PHE A 135 5.22 -2.90 -9.75
N LYS A 136 4.61 -3.27 -10.89
CA LYS A 136 5.18 -4.23 -11.84
C LYS A 136 6.55 -3.78 -12.31
N HIS A 137 6.69 -2.51 -12.71
CA HIS A 137 7.94 -1.94 -13.17
C HIS A 137 9.04 -2.02 -12.09
N PHE A 138 8.72 -1.64 -10.85
CA PHE A 138 9.67 -1.70 -9.74
C PHE A 138 10.15 -3.11 -9.41
N GLN A 139 9.31 -4.13 -9.64
CA GLN A 139 9.64 -5.54 -9.43
C GLN A 139 10.18 -6.24 -10.69
N GLY A 140 10.29 -5.52 -11.81
CA GLY A 140 10.81 -6.04 -13.08
C GLY A 140 9.84 -6.92 -13.87
N TYR A 141 8.56 -6.93 -13.55
CA TYR A 141 7.54 -7.63 -14.33
C TYR A 141 7.27 -6.96 -15.67
N ASP A 142 6.81 -7.76 -16.66
CA ASP A 142 6.20 -7.19 -17.86
C ASP A 142 4.92 -6.45 -17.46
N ILE A 143 4.76 -5.23 -17.95
CA ILE A 143 3.58 -4.40 -17.66
C ILE A 143 2.26 -5.06 -18.10
N ARG A 144 2.32 -5.93 -19.13
CA ARG A 144 1.23 -6.71 -19.70
C ARG A 144 0.91 -7.99 -18.92
N GLU A 145 1.74 -8.36 -17.96
CA GLU A 145 1.53 -9.58 -17.18
C GLU A 145 0.29 -9.45 -16.29
N GLU A 146 -0.59 -10.44 -16.31
CA GLU A 146 -1.86 -10.38 -15.61
C GLU A 146 -1.79 -11.02 -14.22
N PHE A 147 -2.43 -10.37 -13.26
CA PHE A 147 -2.55 -10.83 -11.88
C PHE A 147 -4.02 -10.92 -11.49
N THR A 148 -4.42 -12.02 -10.87
CA THR A 148 -5.82 -12.30 -10.50
C THR A 148 -6.22 -11.68 -9.16
N GLY A 149 -7.51 -11.37 -9.01
CA GLY A 149 -8.10 -10.85 -7.76
C GLY A 149 -8.36 -9.35 -7.77
N ASN A 150 -8.69 -8.78 -6.61
CA ASN A 150 -8.84 -7.33 -6.45
C ASN A 150 -7.47 -6.63 -6.44
N ASP A 151 -7.45 -5.30 -6.41
CA ASP A 151 -6.21 -4.55 -6.55
C ASP A 151 -5.19 -4.80 -5.44
N VAL A 152 -5.65 -5.03 -4.20
CA VAL A 152 -4.78 -5.41 -3.08
C VAL A 152 -4.23 -6.83 -3.26
N CYS A 153 -5.01 -7.78 -3.78
CA CYS A 153 -4.51 -9.10 -4.18
C CYS A 153 -3.40 -8.98 -5.22
N LYS A 154 -3.64 -8.19 -6.27
CA LYS A 154 -2.65 -7.96 -7.34
C LYS A 154 -1.38 -7.33 -6.78
N ALA A 155 -1.52 -6.31 -5.95
CA ALA A 155 -0.38 -5.66 -5.29
C ALA A 155 0.42 -6.65 -4.44
N HIS A 156 -0.24 -7.46 -3.60
CA HIS A 156 0.45 -8.48 -2.83
C HIS A 156 1.23 -9.46 -3.71
N LEU A 157 0.62 -9.98 -4.79
CA LEU A 157 1.29 -10.92 -5.69
C LEU A 157 2.50 -10.30 -6.39
N ILE A 158 2.41 -9.02 -6.80
CA ILE A 158 3.52 -8.29 -7.41
C ILE A 158 4.67 -8.11 -6.41
N TRP A 159 4.37 -7.68 -5.18
CA TRP A 159 5.39 -7.38 -4.16
C TRP A 159 5.94 -8.63 -3.45
N GLN A 160 5.23 -9.76 -3.47
CA GLN A 160 5.68 -11.03 -2.89
C GLN A 160 6.76 -11.72 -3.73
N GLY A 161 6.77 -11.50 -5.04
CA GLY A 161 7.80 -12.06 -5.91
C GLY A 161 9.17 -11.45 -5.63
N ALA A 162 10.23 -12.27 -5.71
CA ALA A 162 11.57 -11.71 -5.74
C ALA A 162 11.74 -10.86 -7.03
N PRO A 163 12.43 -9.70 -6.96
CA PRO A 163 12.62 -8.86 -8.13
C PRO A 163 13.22 -9.66 -9.29
N ARG A 164 12.62 -9.58 -10.48
CA ARG A 164 13.03 -10.42 -11.62
C ARG A 164 14.47 -10.23 -12.02
N GLN A 165 15.01 -9.04 -11.83
CA GLN A 165 16.42 -8.77 -12.10
C GLN A 165 17.34 -9.62 -11.22
N VAL A 166 16.96 -9.86 -9.96
CA VAL A 166 17.69 -10.74 -9.03
C VAL A 166 17.58 -12.18 -9.49
N ILE A 167 16.37 -12.65 -9.84
CA ILE A 167 16.15 -14.00 -10.36
C ILE A 167 16.98 -14.23 -11.63
N ASN A 168 16.90 -13.30 -12.59
CA ASN A 168 17.64 -13.37 -13.85
C ASN A 168 19.15 -13.34 -13.60
N ALA A 169 19.65 -12.50 -12.69
CA ALA A 169 21.06 -12.47 -12.33
C ALA A 169 21.52 -13.81 -11.74
N ILE A 170 20.71 -14.45 -10.88
CA ILE A 170 21.00 -15.78 -10.33
C ILE A 170 21.01 -16.83 -11.43
N LEU A 171 20.01 -16.84 -12.31
CA LEU A 171 19.92 -17.78 -13.43
C LEU A 171 21.15 -17.65 -14.35
N CYS A 172 21.48 -16.43 -14.78
CA CYS A 172 22.67 -16.16 -15.59
C CYS A 172 23.97 -16.59 -14.89
N ALA A 173 24.11 -16.29 -13.58
CA ALA A 173 25.30 -16.68 -12.82
C ALA A 173 25.47 -18.20 -12.67
N ASN A 174 24.38 -18.97 -12.80
CA ASN A 174 24.37 -20.43 -12.69
C ASN A 174 24.23 -21.13 -14.05
N GLY A 175 24.28 -20.39 -15.17
CA GLY A 175 24.28 -20.94 -16.52
C GLY A 175 22.92 -21.45 -17.04
N PHE A 176 21.82 -20.88 -16.53
CA PHE A 176 20.46 -21.10 -17.04
C PHE A 176 20.02 -20.01 -18.02
#